data_AF-A0A1B2IVN1-F1
#
_entry.id   AF-A0A1B2IVN1-F1
#
_cell.length_a   1.000
_cell.length_b   1.000
_cell.length_c   1.000
_cell.angle_alpha   90.00
_cell.angle_beta   90.00
_cell.angle_gamma   90.00
#
_symmetry.space_group_name_H-M   'P 1'
#
loop_
_entity.id
_entity.type
_entity.pdbx_description
1 polymer ?
#
loop_
_entity_poly.entity_id
_entity_poly.type
_entity_poly.pdbx_seq_one_letter_code
_entity_poly.pdbx_strand_id
1 'polypeptide(L)'
;MAHNVSQDEELLGIFSDIENNRFHQGRQVNPGSMLYRTVKYADDAGYLKNAQIDDPSHSLATIDLSAATLTESGNQKLQELRENNAQAES
;
A
#
# COMPACT_ATOMS: atom_id res chain seq x y z
N MET A 1 -2.89 10.65 21.80
CA MET A 1 -1.69 11.18 21.10
C MET A 1 -1.83 10.77 19.65
N ALA A 2 -1.62 11.65 18.68
CA ALA A 2 -1.73 11.28 17.27
C ALA A 2 -0.61 10.27 16.96
N HIS A 3 -0.97 9.00 16.76
CA HIS A 3 -0.05 7.99 16.25
C HIS A 3 0.19 8.32 14.78
N ASN A 4 1.33 8.91 14.47
CA ASN A 4 1.73 9.11 13.08
C ASN A 4 2.07 7.73 12.53
N VAL A 5 1.20 7.21 11.67
CA VAL A 5 1.44 5.93 10.98
C VAL A 5 2.70 6.08 10.13
N SER A 6 3.70 5.26 10.40
CA SER A 6 4.92 5.16 9.61
C SER A 6 4.61 4.57 8.23
N GLN A 7 5.51 4.79 7.27
CA GLN A 7 5.35 4.22 5.93
C GLN A 7 5.27 2.68 5.95
N ASP A 8 5.98 2.05 6.87
CA ASP A 8 6.00 0.59 7.04
C ASP A 8 4.67 0.06 7.60
N GLU A 9 4.06 0.74 8.57
CA GLU A 9 2.73 0.39 9.09
C GLU A 9 1.64 0.54 8.02
N GLU A 10 1.70 1.62 7.23
CA GLU A 10 0.78 1.81 6.10
C GLU A 10 0.99 0.74 5.02
N LEU A 11 2.25 0.39 4.72
CA LEU A 11 2.59 -0.66 3.75
C LEU A 11 2.08 -2.03 4.21
N LEU A 12 2.23 -2.35 5.50
CA LEU A 12 1.72 -3.56 6.12
C LEU A 12 0.19 -3.66 5.98
N GLY A 13 -0.52 -2.56 6.24
CA GLY A 13 -1.97 -2.48 6.08
C GLY A 13 -2.40 -2.71 4.63
N ILE A 14 -1.82 -1.97 3.68
CA ILE A 14 -2.14 -2.09 2.26
C ILE A 14 -1.86 -3.50 1.75
N PHE A 15 -0.70 -4.08 2.08
CA PHE A 15 -0.33 -5.41 1.60
C PHE A 15 -1.25 -6.48 2.19
N SER A 16 -1.59 -6.36 3.47
CA SER A 16 -2.57 -7.25 4.09
C SER A 16 -3.94 -7.12 3.44
N ASP A 17 -4.39 -5.91 3.10
CA ASP A 17 -5.67 -5.70 2.45
C ASP A 17 -5.70 -6.22 1.00
N ILE A 18 -4.57 -6.14 0.27
CA ILE A 18 -4.40 -6.76 -1.04
C ILE A 18 -4.43 -8.30 -0.93
N GLU A 19 -3.66 -8.87 -0.01
CA GLU A 19 -3.62 -10.33 0.24
C GLU A 19 -5.01 -10.88 0.57
N ASN A 20 -5.81 -10.11 1.31
CA ASN A 20 -7.17 -10.47 1.71
C ASN A 20 -8.26 -10.00 0.73
N ASN A 21 -7.91 -9.47 -0.44
CA ASN A 21 -8.83 -8.95 -1.47
C ASN A 21 -9.89 -7.96 -0.91
N ARG A 22 -9.48 -7.07 0.01
CA ARG A 22 -10.37 -6.09 0.66
C ARG A 22 -10.60 -4.82 -0.15
N PHE A 23 -9.82 -4.61 -1.21
CA PHE A 23 -10.09 -3.56 -2.18
C PHE A 23 -11.16 -4.02 -3.15
N HIS A 24 -12.30 -3.34 -3.18
CA HIS A 24 -13.44 -3.71 -4.05
C HIS A 24 -13.64 -2.74 -5.22
N GLN A 25 -13.04 -1.55 -5.15
CA GLN A 25 -13.16 -0.52 -6.17
C GLN A 25 -12.01 0.47 -6.07
N GLY A 26 -11.73 1.15 -7.18
CA GLY A 26 -10.88 2.32 -7.19
C GLY A 26 -11.46 3.48 -6.36
N ARG A 27 -10.57 4.28 -5.78
CA ARG A 27 -10.92 5.48 -5.01
C ARG A 27 -10.07 6.66 -5.43
N GLN A 28 -10.70 7.83 -5.40
CA GLN A 28 -9.98 9.09 -5.52
C GLN A 28 -9.30 9.43 -4.20
N VAL A 29 -8.04 9.83 -4.28
CA VAL A 29 -7.18 10.15 -3.14
C VAL A 29 -6.37 11.40 -3.43
N ASN A 30 -5.95 12.09 -2.36
CA ASN A 30 -5.02 13.20 -2.50
C ASN A 30 -3.62 12.64 -2.85
N PRO A 31 -2.95 13.10 -3.92
CA PRO A 31 -1.57 12.70 -4.24
C PRO A 31 -0.55 12.96 -3.11
N GLY A 32 -0.84 13.92 -2.22
CA GLY A 32 -0.06 14.19 -1.01
C GLY A 32 -0.38 13.28 0.17
N SER A 33 -1.40 12.42 0.09
CA SER A 33 -1.79 11.52 1.17
C SER A 33 -0.77 10.40 1.39
N MET A 34 -0.74 9.87 2.61
CA MET A 34 0.13 8.74 2.95
C MET A 34 -0.21 7.52 2.09
N LEU A 35 -1.49 7.19 1.95
CA LEU A 35 -1.95 6.09 1.10
C LEU A 35 -1.41 6.20 -0.33
N TYR A 36 -1.53 7.37 -0.98
CA TYR A 36 -1.03 7.53 -2.34
C TYR A 36 0.47 7.30 -2.44
N ARG A 37 1.23 7.93 -1.54
CA ARG A 37 2.68 7.81 -1.51
C ARG A 37 3.13 6.37 -1.26
N THR A 38 2.47 5.66 -0.35
CA THR A 38 2.80 4.28 -0.02
C THR A 38 2.45 3.32 -1.15
N VAL A 39 1.27 3.47 -1.77
CA VAL A 39 0.88 2.66 -2.93
C VAL A 39 1.81 2.92 -4.12
N LYS A 40 2.11 4.19 -4.40
CA LYS A 40 3.06 4.56 -5.46
C LYS A 40 4.46 3.99 -5.21
N TYR A 41 4.95 4.08 -3.97
CA TYR A 41 6.21 3.46 -3.59
C TYR A 41 6.19 1.94 -3.81
N ALA A 42 5.10 1.27 -3.46
CA ALA A 42 5.00 -0.18 -3.61
C ALA A 42 4.95 -0.62 -5.08
N ASP A 43 4.28 0.15 -5.93
CA ASP A 43 4.23 -0.06 -7.38
C ASP A 43 5.61 0.20 -8.01
N ASP A 44 6.24 1.34 -7.70
CA ASP A 44 7.57 1.71 -8.19
C ASP A 44 8.66 0.69 -7.74
N ALA A 45 8.52 0.10 -6.56
CA ALA A 45 9.41 -0.95 -6.05
C ALA A 45 9.13 -2.35 -6.62
N GLY A 46 8.07 -2.52 -7.42
CA GLY A 46 7.69 -3.80 -8.01
C GLY A 46 7.09 -4.80 -7.02
N TYR A 47 6.55 -4.32 -5.89
CA TYR A 47 5.84 -5.16 -4.91
C TYR A 47 4.42 -5.50 -5.34
N LEU A 48 3.83 -4.64 -6.18
CA LEU A 48 2.48 -4.80 -6.68
C LEU A 48 2.48 -5.24 -8.14
N LYS A 49 1.45 -6.00 -8.51
CA LYS A 49 1.13 -6.35 -9.89
C LYS A 49 -0.33 -6.01 -10.14
N ASN A 50 -0.63 -5.49 -11.33
CA ASN A 50 -1.96 -5.05 -11.75
C ASN A 50 -2.57 -3.94 -10.86
N ALA A 51 -1.76 -3.21 -10.10
CA ALA A 51 -2.20 -1.97 -9.47
C ALA A 51 -2.44 -0.90 -10.55
N GLN A 52 -3.52 -0.15 -10.44
CA GLN A 52 -3.77 0.99 -11.32
C GLN A 52 -3.66 2.28 -10.51
N ILE A 53 -2.71 3.11 -10.89
CA ILE A 53 -2.44 4.39 -10.28
C ILE A 53 -2.49 5.44 -11.39
N ASP A 54 -3.46 6.34 -11.32
CA ASP A 54 -3.57 7.48 -12.20
C ASP A 54 -3.12 8.74 -11.45
N ASP A 55 -2.08 9.40 -11.96
CA ASP A 55 -1.44 10.59 -11.37
C ASP A 55 -1.85 11.84 -12.16
N PRO A 56 -2.88 12.58 -11.71
CA PRO A 56 -3.26 13.81 -12.35
C PRO A 56 -2.39 14.95 -11.83
N SER A 57 -1.78 15.68 -12.76
CA SER A 57 -0.90 16.81 -12.47
C SER A 57 -1.55 17.96 -11.67
N HIS A 58 -2.89 18.02 -11.59
CA HIS A 58 -3.63 19.12 -10.94
C HIS A 58 -4.92 18.70 -10.20
N SER A 59 -5.21 17.40 -10.01
CA SER A 59 -6.47 16.95 -9.38
C SER A 59 -6.27 15.76 -8.42
N LEU A 60 -7.36 15.10 -8.00
CA LEU A 60 -7.31 13.92 -7.14
C LEU A 60 -6.81 12.71 -7.93
N ALA A 61 -5.76 12.05 -7.44
CA ALA A 61 -5.29 10.79 -7.99
C ALA A 61 -6.31 9.69 -7.82
N THR A 62 -6.32 8.74 -8.76
CA THR A 62 -7.15 7.53 -8.63
C THR A 62 -6.24 6.35 -8.36
N ILE A 63 -6.58 5.58 -7.32
CA ILE A 63 -5.94 4.31 -7.02
C ILE A 63 -6.98 3.22 -7.11
N ASP A 64 -6.73 2.21 -7.95
CA ASP A 64 -7.49 0.97 -7.97
C ASP A 64 -6.59 -0.22 -7.68
N LEU A 65 -6.86 -0.87 -6.54
CA LEU A 65 -6.18 -2.06 -6.06
C LEU A 65 -7.09 -3.29 -6.07
N SER A 66 -8.30 -3.19 -6.63
CA SER A 66 -9.27 -4.29 -6.63
C SER A 66 -8.80 -5.51 -7.44
N ALA A 67 -7.97 -5.28 -8.46
CA ALA A 67 -7.31 -6.32 -9.24
C ALA A 67 -5.82 -6.50 -8.88
N ALA A 68 -5.33 -5.77 -7.88
CA ALA A 68 -3.92 -5.82 -7.51
C ALA A 68 -3.59 -7.12 -6.78
N THR A 69 -2.38 -7.62 -7.02
CA THR A 69 -1.84 -8.79 -6.32
C THR A 69 -0.40 -8.50 -5.90
N LEU A 70 0.05 -9.10 -4.80
CA LEU A 70 1.45 -9.03 -4.40
C LEU A 70 2.33 -9.87 -5.33
N THR A 71 3.47 -9.30 -5.73
CA THR A 71 4.54 -10.07 -6.39
C THR A 71 5.28 -10.94 -5.37
N GLU A 72 6.24 -11.75 -5.82
CA GLU A 72 7.09 -12.51 -4.90
C GLU A 72 7.85 -11.58 -3.94
N SER A 73 8.43 -10.49 -4.45
CA SER A 73 9.09 -9.47 -3.61
C SER A 73 8.11 -8.76 -2.69
N GLY A 74 6.88 -8.50 -3.13
CA GLY A 74 5.83 -7.94 -2.28
C GLY A 74 5.45 -8.85 -1.11
N ASN A 75 5.35 -10.16 -1.35
CA ASN A 75 5.09 -11.16 -0.30
C ASN A 75 6.25 -11.28 0.68
N GLN A 76 7.50 -11.27 0.20
CA GLN A 76 8.68 -11.23 1.06
C GLN A 76 8.68 -9.97 1.93
N LYS A 77 8.36 -8.82 1.35
CA LYS A 77 8.29 -7.57 2.11
C LYS A 77 7.16 -7.58 3.16
N LEU A 78 6.00 -8.16 2.83
CA LEU A 78 4.91 -8.34 3.80
C LEU A 78 5.35 -9.20 5.00
N GLN A 79 6.07 -10.29 4.74
CA GLN A 79 6.62 -11.17 5.77
C GLN A 79 7.59 -10.39 6.70
N GLU A 80 8.54 -9.64 6.14
CA GLU A 80 9.47 -8.79 6.91
C GLU A 80 8.73 -7.79 7.79
N LEU A 81 7.70 -7.12 7.25
CA LEU A 81 6.92 -6.14 8.00
C LEU A 81 6.15 -6.76 9.16
N ARG A 82 5.60 -7.96 8.97
CA ARG A 82 4.92 -8.72 10.04
C ARG A 82 5.89 -9.08 11.16
N GLU A 83 7.08 -9.54 10.81
CA GLU A 83 8.12 -9.92 11.76
C GLU A 83 8.63 -8.72 12.55
N ASN A 84 8.90 -7.60 11.88
CA ASN A 84 9.33 -6.36 12.52
C ASN A 84 8.26 -5.79 13.46
N ASN A 85 6.98 -5.86 13.07
CA ASN A 85 5.89 -5.41 13.92
C ASN A 85 5.71 -6.30 15.17
N ALA A 86 5.84 -7.63 15.02
CA ALA A 86 5.77 -8.55 16.15
C ALA A 86 6.92 -8.36 17.16
N GLN A 87 8.11 -7.98 16.68
CA GLN A 87 9.25 -7.66 17.54
C GLN A 87 9.09 -6.35 18.32
N ALA A 88 8.35 -5.37 17.77
CA ALA A 88 8.09 -4.10 18.44
C ALA A 88 7.13 -4.23 19.64
N GLU A 89 6.34 -5.30 19.68
CA GLU A 89 5.37 -5.60 20.75
C GLU A 89 5.92 -6.53 21.86
N SER A 90 7.17 -6.99 21.72
CA SER A 90 7.86 -7.94 22.64
C SER A 90 8.83 -7.24 23.59
#